data_AF-A0A8X6SY37-F1
#
_entry.id   AF-A0A8X6SY37-F1
#
_cell.length_a   1.000
_cell.length_b   1.000
_cell.length_c   1.000
_cell.angle_alpha   90.00
_cell.angle_beta   90.00
_cell.angle_gamma   90.00
#
_symmetry.space_group_name_H-M   'P 1'
#
loop_
_entity.id
_entity.type
_entity.pdbx_description
1 polymer ?
#
loop_
_entity_poly.entity_id
_entity_poly.type
_entity_poly.pdbx_seq_one_letter_code
_entity_poly.pdbx_strand_id
1 'polypeptide(L)'
;MTMRVRGYNCVGRDVDGDTSPNGGICLFTSHLYPSHVVTLHTSLQAVAVRIHIHSLVTVCCVYLPPNDVVLQVDLNQLVSQLPAPFILLFDFNGHSPLWGHDDTNARGRQIEQLISDHCLCLLNNDEKTYFHAPTRTFHSLDLAICSPTLLPMLNFEVANDLHNSDHFPLLVSHVNGTGVRNCPPTYRFHRADWDTFTRLAVITGIMVQDGTINHVVLNVTEAIRNAADAAIPKTSNFSRKLCKPLWNSAYQQAKKEQRRRWGIFRRYPTTDNLIAFKRAKALARKTRRQSQRESWIQYVSSITSSTTSQQLWRKVKTANGLYRDFSIPILETSTAIYLSPVDVANVIGQTFASVSRSDSYSPAFQATKNRLEWTNINFRCRQPLPYNCDFDMCELKRALSSAHNTSPGPDGISYELLRHLNEDSLISLLYLFNRIWREQVYPTQWQEAIVIPILKPEKIPRTLSAIDR
;
A
#
# COMPACT_ATOMS: atom_id res chain seq x y z
N MET A 1 3.70 -22.37 14.18
CA MET A 1 2.32 -22.22 13.59
C MET A 1 2.28 -20.88 12.85
N THR A 2 2.13 -20.82 11.52
CA THR A 2 2.21 -19.53 10.80
C THR A 2 0.95 -18.69 10.97
N MET A 3 1.01 -17.69 11.86
CA MET A 3 -0.07 -16.73 12.07
C MET A 3 -0.23 -15.88 10.80
N ARG A 4 -1.41 -15.95 10.16
CA ARG A 4 -1.73 -15.18 8.95
C ARG A 4 -2.57 -13.96 9.30
N VAL A 5 -2.06 -12.79 8.93
CA VAL A 5 -2.79 -11.51 9.04
C VAL A 5 -2.97 -10.95 7.64
N ARG A 6 -4.23 -10.71 7.25
CA ARG A 6 -4.57 -10.22 5.90
C ARG A 6 -3.84 -8.91 5.58
N GLY A 7 -3.18 -8.84 4.42
CA GLY A 7 -2.44 -7.66 3.98
C GLY A 7 -1.04 -7.52 4.60
N TYR A 8 -0.54 -8.56 5.27
CA TYR A 8 0.78 -8.59 5.89
C TYR A 8 1.51 -9.91 5.61
N ASN A 9 2.82 -9.83 5.35
CA ASN A 9 3.72 -10.97 5.38
C ASN A 9 4.16 -11.20 6.83
N CYS A 10 4.21 -12.45 7.32
CA CYS A 10 4.85 -12.79 8.60
C CYS A 10 6.16 -13.51 8.32
N VAL A 11 7.21 -13.06 9.01
CA VAL A 11 8.47 -13.78 9.14
C VAL A 11 8.63 -14.08 10.62
N GLY A 12 8.79 -15.34 10.98
CA GLY A 12 8.94 -15.72 12.38
C GLY A 12 10.06 -16.70 12.59
N ARG A 13 10.53 -16.75 13.83
CA ARG A 13 11.48 -17.73 14.35
C ARG A 13 10.92 -18.25 15.67
N ASP A 14 10.51 -19.50 15.66
CA ASP A 14 10.09 -20.24 16.85
C ASP A 14 11.32 -21.00 17.41
N VAL A 15 11.39 -21.23 18.72
CA VAL A 15 12.41 -22.12 19.30
C VAL A 15 11.83 -23.53 19.34
N ASP A 16 12.37 -24.43 18.52
CA ASP A 16 12.01 -25.84 18.52
C ASP A 16 12.66 -26.53 19.74
N GLY A 17 11.93 -26.58 20.85
CA GLY A 17 12.25 -27.42 22.01
C GLY A 17 11.18 -28.50 22.19
N ASP A 18 11.58 -29.76 22.23
CA ASP A 18 10.72 -30.96 22.16
C ASP A 18 9.68 -31.13 23.31
N THR A 19 9.63 -30.25 24.31
CA THR A 19 8.76 -30.47 25.49
C THR A 19 8.01 -29.25 26.04
N SER A 20 8.20 -28.05 25.49
CA SER A 20 7.38 -26.87 25.85
C SER A 20 7.56 -25.72 24.85
N PRO A 21 6.53 -24.91 24.56
CA PRO A 21 6.66 -23.76 23.66
C PRO A 21 7.60 -22.70 24.27
N ASN A 22 8.86 -22.68 23.82
CA ASN A 22 9.93 -21.83 24.34
C ASN A 22 9.95 -20.46 23.62
N GLY A 23 8.93 -19.64 23.83
CA GLY A 23 8.89 -18.28 23.25
C GLY A 23 8.93 -18.27 21.70
N GLY A 24 9.08 -17.07 21.13
CA GLY A 24 9.17 -16.90 19.69
C GLY A 24 8.93 -15.46 19.25
N ILE A 25 9.41 -15.13 18.06
CA ILE A 25 9.29 -13.80 17.48
C ILE A 25 8.66 -13.89 16.08
N CYS A 26 7.69 -13.01 15.78
CA CYS A 26 7.26 -12.77 14.39
C CYS A 26 7.24 -11.27 14.10
N LEU A 27 7.73 -10.94 12.90
CA LEU A 27 7.70 -9.63 12.30
C LEU A 27 6.66 -9.63 11.17
N PHE A 28 5.68 -8.72 11.27
CA PHE A 28 4.65 -8.53 10.24
C PHE A 28 4.97 -7.30 9.37
N THR A 29 5.17 -7.49 8.06
CA THR A 29 5.32 -6.37 7.10
C THR A 29 4.08 -6.19 6.25
N SER A 30 3.58 -4.96 6.15
CA SER A 30 2.41 -4.68 5.31
C SER A 30 2.76 -4.84 3.84
N HIS A 31 1.87 -5.47 3.06
CA HIS A 31 2.00 -5.62 1.60
C HIS A 31 2.04 -4.29 0.84
N LEU A 32 1.68 -3.19 1.50
CA LEU A 32 1.76 -1.84 0.96
C LEU A 32 3.20 -1.33 0.80
N TYR A 33 4.19 -2.02 1.40
CA TYR A 33 5.59 -1.65 1.34
C TYR A 33 6.41 -2.82 0.80
N PRO A 34 7.33 -2.59 -0.15
CA PRO A 34 8.26 -3.64 -0.58
C PRO A 34 9.16 -4.03 0.61
N SER A 35 9.26 -5.33 0.89
CA SER A 35 10.03 -5.82 2.05
C SER A 35 10.73 -7.15 1.79
N HIS A 36 12.05 -7.21 2.01
CA HIS A 36 12.86 -8.41 1.82
C HIS A 36 13.44 -8.91 3.16
N VAL A 37 13.35 -10.22 3.40
CA VAL A 37 13.87 -10.84 4.63
C VAL A 37 15.39 -10.85 4.63
N VAL A 38 16.03 -10.35 5.67
CA VAL A 38 17.49 -10.43 5.82
C VAL A 38 17.80 -11.74 6.55
N THR A 39 18.55 -12.62 5.89
CA THR A 39 19.01 -13.87 6.50
C THR A 39 20.04 -13.55 7.58
N LEU A 40 19.77 -13.98 8.81
CA LEU A 40 20.66 -13.80 9.95
C LEU A 40 21.27 -15.14 10.33
N HIS A 41 22.59 -15.15 10.50
CA HIS A 41 23.36 -16.26 11.03
C HIS A 41 23.65 -15.99 12.51
N THR A 42 22.66 -16.28 13.35
CA THR A 42 22.73 -16.09 14.81
C THR A 42 21.94 -17.18 15.54
N SER A 43 22.38 -17.55 16.73
CA SER A 43 21.65 -18.38 17.70
C SER A 43 20.55 -17.60 18.43
N LEU A 44 20.60 -16.26 18.41
CA LEU A 44 19.65 -15.40 19.10
C LEU A 44 18.26 -15.44 18.44
N GLN A 45 17.22 -15.18 19.24
CA GLN A 45 15.85 -15.03 18.73
C GLN A 45 15.68 -13.66 18.07
N ALA A 46 16.19 -13.56 16.84
CA ALA A 46 16.15 -12.34 16.03
C ALA A 46 15.60 -12.60 14.63
N VAL A 47 14.83 -11.64 14.11
CA VAL A 47 14.32 -11.63 12.74
C VAL A 47 14.49 -10.24 12.18
N ALA A 48 15.12 -10.14 11.00
CA ALA A 48 15.33 -8.89 10.30
C ALA A 48 14.62 -8.85 8.94
N VAL A 49 14.01 -7.71 8.63
CA VAL A 49 13.40 -7.43 7.33
C VAL A 49 13.81 -6.04 6.88
N ARG A 50 14.24 -5.94 5.62
CA ARG A 50 14.57 -4.68 4.97
C ARG A 50 13.36 -4.16 4.22
N ILE A 51 12.89 -2.96 4.56
CA ILE A 51 11.63 -2.38 4.09
C ILE A 51 11.92 -1.05 3.40
N HIS A 52 11.25 -0.79 2.28
CA HIS A 52 11.28 0.51 1.61
C HIS A 52 10.04 1.33 1.97
N ILE A 53 10.22 2.42 2.74
CA ILE A 53 9.14 3.33 3.14
C ILE A 53 9.28 4.67 2.41
N HIS A 54 10.29 5.44 2.79
CA HIS A 54 10.77 6.65 2.10
C HIS A 54 12.21 6.45 1.65
N SER A 55 13.01 5.90 2.56
CA SER A 55 14.33 5.33 2.33
C SER A 55 14.30 3.84 2.65
N LEU A 56 15.40 3.16 2.31
CA LEU A 56 15.57 1.75 2.60
C LEU A 56 16.06 1.59 4.05
N VAL A 57 15.27 0.94 4.91
CA VAL A 57 15.57 0.74 6.33
C VAL A 57 15.47 -0.73 6.70
N THR A 58 16.42 -1.22 7.48
CA THR A 58 16.35 -2.58 8.05
C THR A 58 15.71 -2.53 9.42
N VAL A 59 14.65 -3.31 9.63
CA VAL A 59 14.05 -3.49 10.96
C VAL A 59 14.42 -4.87 11.46
N CYS A 60 15.10 -4.93 12.60
CA CYS A 60 15.44 -6.17 13.29
C CYS A 60 14.70 -6.21 14.62
N CYS A 61 13.87 -7.22 14.81
CA CYS A 61 13.25 -7.49 16.10
C CYS A 61 14.08 -8.55 16.82
N VAL A 62 14.34 -8.35 18.11
CA VAL A 62 15.17 -9.24 18.94
C VAL A 62 14.47 -9.50 20.26
N TYR A 63 14.32 -10.77 20.63
CA TYR A 63 13.85 -11.16 21.96
C TYR A 63 14.99 -11.86 22.71
N LEU A 64 15.34 -11.34 23.88
CA LEU A 64 16.35 -11.95 24.75
C LEU A 64 15.65 -12.51 26.00
N PRO A 65 15.50 -13.84 26.15
CA PRO A 65 14.84 -14.42 27.32
C PRO A 65 15.56 -14.05 28.63
N PRO A 66 14.84 -13.78 29.74
CA PRO A 66 15.43 -13.18 30.94
C PRO A 66 16.50 -14.05 31.62
N ASN A 67 16.39 -15.38 31.52
CA ASN A 67 17.28 -16.33 32.19
C ASN A 67 18.38 -16.91 31.28
N ASP A 68 18.40 -16.53 30.00
CA ASP A 68 19.38 -17.06 29.04
C ASP A 68 20.73 -16.33 29.17
N VAL A 69 21.82 -17.09 28.98
CA VAL A 69 23.16 -16.53 28.92
C VAL A 69 23.43 -16.04 27.51
N VAL A 70 23.51 -14.72 27.35
CA VAL A 70 23.80 -14.05 26.07
C VAL A 70 25.22 -13.51 26.10
N LEU A 71 26.05 -13.87 25.12
CA LEU A 71 27.42 -13.36 25.01
C LEU A 71 27.43 -12.02 24.25
N GLN A 72 28.34 -11.11 24.65
CA GLN A 72 28.51 -9.82 23.98
C GLN A 72 28.89 -10.00 22.50
N VAL A 73 29.67 -11.04 22.18
CA VAL A 73 30.11 -11.35 20.81
C VAL A 73 28.91 -11.65 19.91
N ASP A 74 27.90 -12.38 20.40
CA ASP A 74 26.71 -12.72 19.63
C ASP A 74 25.87 -11.49 19.29
N LEU A 75 25.78 -10.53 20.23
CA LEU A 75 25.10 -9.25 20.02
C LEU A 75 25.86 -8.39 18.99
N ASN A 76 27.19 -8.30 19.11
CA ASN A 76 28.03 -7.58 18.16
C ASN A 76 27.94 -8.18 16.75
N GLN A 77 27.97 -9.51 16.64
CA GLN A 77 27.84 -10.22 15.37
C GLN A 77 26.44 -10.05 14.77
N LEU A 78 25.40 -9.97 15.59
CA LEU A 78 24.05 -9.66 15.12
C LEU A 78 24.00 -8.28 14.47
N VAL A 79 24.51 -7.25 15.16
CA VAL A 79 24.50 -5.87 14.65
C VAL A 79 25.34 -5.73 13.38
N SER A 80 26.51 -6.36 13.31
CA SER A 80 27.38 -6.28 12.13
C SER A 80 26.78 -6.93 10.86
N GLN A 81 25.80 -7.82 11.02
CA GLN A 81 25.09 -8.46 9.90
C GLN A 81 23.99 -7.56 9.31
N LEU A 82 23.56 -6.51 10.02
CA LEU A 82 22.41 -5.69 9.61
C LEU A 82 22.83 -4.63 8.59
N PRO A 83 22.21 -4.58 7.40
CA PRO A 83 22.46 -3.51 6.46
C PRO A 83 21.98 -2.16 7.01
N ALA A 84 22.88 -1.20 7.09
CA ALA A 84 22.55 0.16 7.50
C ALA A 84 21.69 0.91 6.46
N PRO A 85 20.87 1.88 6.88
CA PRO A 85 20.52 2.16 8.29
C PRO A 85 19.51 1.15 8.83
N PHE A 86 19.54 0.90 10.15
CA PHE A 86 18.68 -0.08 10.80
C PHE A 86 18.06 0.41 12.11
N ILE A 87 17.01 -0.30 12.53
CA ILE A 87 16.32 -0.15 13.81
C ILE A 87 16.28 -1.52 14.49
N LEU A 88 16.71 -1.57 15.74
CA LEU A 88 16.56 -2.70 16.65
C LEU A 88 15.34 -2.43 17.55
N LEU A 89 14.45 -3.40 17.64
CA LEU A 89 13.25 -3.34 18.48
C LEU A 89 13.11 -4.64 19.28
N PHE A 90 12.27 -4.58 20.31
CA PHE A 90 11.79 -5.68 21.18
C PHE A 90 12.46 -5.80 22.55
N ASP A 91 11.93 -6.72 23.34
CA ASP A 91 12.23 -6.98 24.75
C ASP A 91 13.63 -7.58 24.93
N PHE A 92 14.50 -6.76 25.51
CA PHE A 92 15.86 -7.16 25.83
C PHE A 92 15.97 -7.74 27.25
N ASN A 93 14.97 -7.58 28.12
CA ASN A 93 15.06 -7.93 29.55
C ASN A 93 16.29 -7.32 30.28
N GLY A 94 16.78 -6.18 29.79
CA GLY A 94 17.91 -5.44 30.35
C GLY A 94 17.46 -4.24 31.17
N HIS A 95 18.08 -4.03 32.33
CA HIS A 95 17.79 -2.88 33.21
C HIS A 95 18.92 -1.88 33.12
N SER A 96 18.60 -0.61 32.87
CA SER A 96 19.54 0.51 32.95
C SER A 96 18.80 1.83 33.24
N PRO A 97 19.43 2.76 33.96
CA PRO A 97 19.01 4.15 34.03
C PRO A 97 18.88 4.85 32.68
N LEU A 98 19.60 4.41 31.63
CA LEU A 98 19.54 5.04 30.30
C LEU A 98 18.16 4.96 29.65
N TRP A 99 17.33 3.99 30.02
CA TRP A 99 15.96 3.84 29.52
C TRP A 99 14.93 3.79 30.65
N GLY A 100 15.26 4.41 31.80
CA GLY A 100 14.31 4.67 32.87
C GLY A 100 14.12 3.55 33.88
N HIS A 101 15.12 2.69 34.10
CA HIS A 101 15.17 1.77 35.24
C HIS A 101 15.99 2.33 36.42
N ASP A 102 15.70 1.91 37.64
CA ASP A 102 16.38 2.43 38.85
C ASP A 102 17.75 1.78 39.09
N ASP A 103 18.00 0.62 38.47
CA ASP A 103 19.23 -0.16 38.60
C ASP A 103 19.78 -0.60 37.24
N THR A 104 21.06 -1.02 37.23
CA THR A 104 21.69 -1.61 36.05
C THR A 104 22.03 -3.07 36.29
N ASN A 105 21.38 -3.97 35.56
CA ASN A 105 21.69 -5.40 35.61
C ASN A 105 22.81 -5.76 34.61
N ALA A 106 23.31 -7.00 34.66
CA ALA A 106 24.39 -7.45 33.77
C ALA A 106 24.04 -7.29 32.29
N ARG A 107 22.78 -7.57 31.94
CA ARG A 107 22.27 -7.44 30.58
C ARG A 107 22.14 -6.00 30.12
N GLY A 108 21.74 -5.10 31.00
CA GLY A 108 21.72 -3.66 30.75
C GLY A 108 23.11 -3.16 30.39
N ARG A 109 24.15 -3.53 31.16
CA ARG A 109 25.54 -3.18 30.84
C ARG A 109 25.98 -3.69 29.46
N GLN A 110 25.58 -4.90 29.07
CA GLN A 110 25.88 -5.45 27.74
C GLN A 110 25.24 -4.62 26.61
N ILE A 111 24.01 -4.15 26.81
CA ILE A 111 23.29 -3.32 25.85
C ILE A 111 23.86 -1.90 25.82
N GLU A 112 24.19 -1.31 26.97
CA GLU A 112 24.90 -0.03 27.05
C GLU A 112 26.21 -0.08 26.26
N GLN A 113 26.99 -1.15 26.46
CA GLN A 113 28.21 -1.39 25.72
C GLN A 113 27.93 -1.56 24.21
N LEU A 114 26.90 -2.31 23.83
CA LEU A 114 26.52 -2.48 22.42
C LEU A 114 26.16 -1.12 21.76
N ILE A 115 25.43 -0.27 22.47
CA ILE A 115 25.06 1.08 22.00
C ILE A 115 26.32 1.93 21.81
N SER A 116 27.24 1.90 22.76
CA SER A 116 28.50 2.64 22.71
C SER A 116 29.42 2.15 21.58
N ASP A 117 29.65 0.84 21.50
CA ASP A 117 30.59 0.21 20.57
C ASP A 117 30.19 0.42 19.09
N HIS A 118 28.89 0.44 18.80
CA HIS A 118 28.35 0.63 17.44
C HIS A 118 27.80 2.03 17.19
N CYS A 119 28.02 2.98 18.11
CA CYS A 119 27.52 4.36 18.03
C CYS A 119 26.01 4.43 17.71
N LEU A 120 25.20 3.63 18.40
CA LEU A 120 23.74 3.59 18.20
C LEU A 120 23.04 4.67 19.02
N CYS A 121 21.79 4.98 18.65
CA CYS A 121 20.97 5.95 19.36
C CYS A 121 19.75 5.27 20.00
N LEU A 122 19.49 5.59 21.26
CA LEU A 122 18.30 5.14 21.99
C LEU A 122 17.13 6.09 21.72
N LEU A 123 15.95 5.54 21.40
CA LEU A 123 14.72 6.31 21.16
C LEU A 123 13.81 6.42 22.39
N ASN A 124 14.01 5.55 23.39
CA ASN A 124 13.21 5.53 24.61
C ASN A 124 13.29 6.87 25.37
N ASN A 125 12.18 7.29 25.95
CA ASN A 125 12.01 8.57 26.66
C ASN A 125 11.56 8.37 28.13
N ASP A 126 12.10 7.34 28.80
CA ASP A 126 11.76 6.91 30.17
C ASP A 126 10.31 6.47 30.42
N GLU A 127 9.46 6.45 29.38
CA GLU A 127 8.12 5.88 29.46
C GLU A 127 8.17 4.37 29.75
N LYS A 128 7.30 3.92 30.67
CA LYS A 128 7.25 2.52 31.11
C LYS A 128 6.57 1.64 30.07
N THR A 129 7.22 0.55 29.70
CA THR A 129 6.81 -0.36 28.61
C THR A 129 6.20 -1.67 29.10
N TYR A 130 6.31 -1.98 30.39
CA TYR A 130 5.82 -3.21 30.99
C TYR A 130 4.97 -2.94 32.25
N PHE A 131 3.91 -3.72 32.44
CA PHE A 131 3.07 -3.69 33.64
C PHE A 131 3.12 -5.02 34.39
N HIS A 132 3.76 -5.02 35.55
CA HIS A 132 3.83 -6.19 36.41
C HIS A 132 2.56 -6.31 37.26
N ALA A 133 1.61 -7.16 36.83
CA ALA A 133 0.30 -7.29 37.47
C ALA A 133 0.34 -7.69 38.96
N PRO A 134 1.25 -8.58 39.44
CA PRO A 134 1.31 -8.96 40.86
C PRO A 134 1.69 -7.80 41.78
N THR A 135 2.75 -7.06 41.47
CA THR A 135 3.21 -5.92 42.29
C THR A 135 2.54 -4.61 41.91
N ARG A 136 1.80 -4.58 40.80
CA ARG A 136 1.12 -3.40 40.24
C ARG A 136 2.07 -2.26 39.90
N THR A 137 3.29 -2.61 39.48
CA THR A 137 4.35 -1.66 39.12
C THR A 137 4.59 -1.63 37.61
N PHE A 138 5.31 -0.60 37.17
CA PHE A 138 5.59 -0.36 35.77
C PHE A 138 7.11 -0.31 35.54
N HIS A 139 7.60 -1.05 34.55
CA HIS A 139 9.03 -1.18 34.22
C HIS A 139 9.27 -0.83 32.75
N SER A 140 10.52 -0.60 32.38
CA SER A 140 10.97 -0.35 31.01
C SER A 140 11.90 -1.47 30.57
N LEU A 141 11.38 -2.42 29.80
CA LEU A 141 12.10 -3.62 29.33
C LEU A 141 12.26 -3.63 27.81
N ASP A 142 11.33 -2.99 27.11
CA ASP A 142 11.26 -2.95 25.65
C ASP A 142 12.05 -1.74 25.15
N LEU A 143 13.00 -1.98 24.24
CA LEU A 143 13.87 -0.93 23.73
C LEU A 143 13.63 -0.69 22.23
N ALA A 144 13.81 0.55 21.83
CA ALA A 144 13.90 0.97 20.44
C ALA A 144 15.25 1.69 20.24
N ILE A 145 16.14 1.07 19.48
CA ILE A 145 17.49 1.57 19.19
C ILE A 145 17.63 1.73 17.68
N CYS A 146 18.24 2.81 17.20
CA CYS A 146 18.40 3.05 15.77
C CYS A 146 19.81 3.52 15.40
N SER A 147 20.14 3.40 14.11
CA SER A 147 21.32 4.06 13.55
C SER A 147 21.20 5.59 13.67
N PRO A 148 22.30 6.34 13.86
CA PRO A 148 22.28 7.81 14.03
C PRO A 148 21.58 8.58 12.92
N THR A 149 21.70 8.10 11.68
CA THR A 149 21.07 8.69 10.49
C THR A 149 19.54 8.68 10.55
N LEU A 150 18.93 7.79 11.33
CA LEU A 150 17.47 7.70 11.45
C LEU A 150 16.92 8.55 12.60
N LEU A 151 17.73 8.87 13.62
CA LEU A 151 17.29 9.56 14.82
C LEU A 151 16.47 10.84 14.55
N PRO A 152 16.89 11.78 13.68
CA PRO A 152 16.10 13.00 13.44
C PRO A 152 14.83 12.77 12.61
N MET A 153 14.66 11.56 12.05
CA MET A 153 13.54 11.21 11.17
C MET A 153 12.45 10.42 11.89
N LEU A 154 12.68 10.04 13.16
CA LEU A 154 11.78 9.16 13.92
C LEU A 154 11.19 9.87 15.16
N ASN A 155 9.93 9.57 15.43
CA ASN A 155 9.22 9.88 16.66
C ASN A 155 8.91 8.59 17.41
N PHE A 156 9.04 8.62 18.73
CA PHE A 156 8.79 7.50 19.63
C PHE A 156 7.65 7.83 20.61
N GLU A 157 6.72 6.90 20.78
CA GLU A 157 5.63 6.98 21.77
C GLU A 157 5.34 5.58 22.32
N VAL A 158 5.07 5.45 23.62
CA VAL A 158 4.53 4.20 24.19
C VAL A 158 3.00 4.23 24.17
N ALA A 159 2.39 3.21 23.59
CA ALA A 159 0.94 3.13 23.49
C ALA A 159 0.28 3.05 24.88
N ASN A 160 -0.86 3.73 25.02
CA ASN A 160 -1.56 3.83 26.30
C ASN A 160 -2.40 2.59 26.71
N ASP A 161 -2.50 1.57 25.84
CA ASP A 161 -3.37 0.39 26.01
C ASP A 161 -2.52 -0.89 25.85
N LEU A 162 -2.61 -1.78 26.85
CA LEU A 162 -1.88 -3.06 26.89
C LEU A 162 -2.41 -4.10 25.88
N HIS A 163 -3.60 -3.88 25.29
CA HIS A 163 -4.19 -4.81 24.31
C HIS A 163 -4.33 -6.28 24.76
N ASN A 164 -4.43 -6.52 26.07
CA ASN A 164 -4.46 -7.85 26.73
C ASN A 164 -3.10 -8.55 26.90
N SER A 165 -1.99 -7.87 26.62
CA SER A 165 -0.67 -8.23 27.12
C SER A 165 -0.43 -7.54 28.48
N ASP A 166 0.74 -7.80 29.04
CA ASP A 166 1.45 -7.12 30.10
C ASP A 166 2.46 -6.08 29.57
N HIS A 167 2.81 -6.13 28.28
CA HIS A 167 3.64 -5.13 27.60
C HIS A 167 2.79 -4.08 26.87
N PHE A 168 3.28 -2.84 26.87
CA PHE A 168 2.77 -1.74 26.07
C PHE A 168 3.46 -1.73 24.71
N PRO A 169 2.70 -1.63 23.60
CA PRO A 169 3.29 -1.48 22.29
C PRO A 169 4.14 -0.21 22.17
N LEU A 170 5.34 -0.35 21.61
CA LEU A 170 6.17 0.77 21.18
C LEU A 170 5.71 1.26 19.81
N LEU A 171 5.48 2.57 19.67
CA LEU A 171 5.08 3.21 18.42
C LEU A 171 6.25 4.06 17.91
N VAL A 172 6.90 3.56 16.87
CA VAL A 172 7.93 4.33 16.14
C VAL A 172 7.31 4.81 14.83
N SER A 173 7.31 6.13 14.62
CA SER A 173 6.72 6.77 13.45
C SER A 173 7.70 7.72 12.78
N HIS A 174 7.54 7.96 11.49
CA HIS A 174 8.37 8.93 10.77
C HIS A 174 7.85 10.36 10.99
N VAL A 175 8.74 11.33 11.22
CA VAL A 175 8.38 12.73 11.53
C VAL A 175 7.50 13.34 10.44
N ASN A 176 7.82 13.08 9.16
CA ASN A 176 7.02 13.50 8.01
C ASN A 176 5.98 12.43 7.64
N GLY A 177 5.12 12.08 8.60
CA GLY A 177 4.14 11.01 8.49
C GLY A 177 3.08 11.24 7.41
N THR A 178 3.43 11.09 6.14
CA THR A 178 2.46 10.91 5.05
C THR A 178 2.35 9.42 4.78
N GLY A 179 1.28 8.79 5.30
CA GLY A 179 0.99 7.38 5.08
C GLY A 179 1.02 7.01 3.58
N VAL A 180 1.57 5.83 3.30
CA VAL A 180 1.87 5.37 1.95
C VAL A 180 0.62 5.11 1.09
N ARG A 181 0.76 5.57 -0.16
CA ARG A 181 -0.12 5.50 -1.33
C ARG A 181 -1.36 6.39 -1.30
N ASN A 182 -1.24 7.54 -1.98
CA ASN A 182 -2.37 8.18 -2.63
C ASN A 182 -2.81 7.26 -3.78
N CYS A 183 -3.97 6.61 -3.67
CA CYS A 183 -4.62 6.14 -4.90
C CYS A 183 -4.96 7.39 -5.72
N PRO A 184 -4.63 7.45 -7.02
CA PRO A 184 -5.04 8.56 -7.85
C PRO A 184 -6.56 8.74 -7.72
N PRO A 185 -7.03 9.93 -7.36
CA PRO A 185 -8.44 10.16 -7.16
C PRO A 185 -9.16 9.96 -8.50
N THR A 186 -10.19 9.12 -8.49
CA THR A 186 -11.01 8.80 -9.67
C THR A 186 -12.38 9.44 -9.53
N TYR A 187 -12.96 9.89 -10.64
CA TYR A 187 -14.31 10.46 -10.63
C TYR A 187 -15.36 9.42 -10.22
N ARG A 188 -16.30 9.82 -9.37
CA ARG A 188 -17.45 8.99 -9.01
C ARG A 188 -18.65 9.38 -9.85
N PHE A 189 -18.72 8.87 -11.07
CA PHE A 189 -19.79 9.21 -12.03
C PHE A 189 -21.21 8.99 -11.49
N HIS A 190 -21.43 7.99 -10.63
CA HIS A 190 -22.73 7.77 -9.97
C HIS A 190 -23.18 8.90 -9.01
N ARG A 191 -22.32 9.88 -8.72
CA ARG A 191 -22.62 11.07 -7.91
C ARG A 191 -22.36 12.37 -8.68
N ALA A 192 -22.21 12.30 -10.00
CA ALA A 192 -21.96 13.45 -10.83
C ALA A 192 -23.22 14.35 -10.90
N ASP A 193 -23.01 15.66 -10.84
CA ASP A 193 -23.98 16.65 -11.27
C ASP A 193 -23.78 16.92 -12.77
N TRP A 194 -24.48 16.16 -13.61
CA TRP A 194 -24.34 16.25 -15.06
C TRP A 194 -24.86 17.56 -15.63
N ASP A 195 -25.83 18.22 -14.99
CA ASP A 195 -26.35 19.51 -15.45
C ASP A 195 -25.29 20.60 -15.29
N THR A 196 -24.62 20.62 -14.13
CA THR A 196 -23.49 21.54 -13.90
C THR A 196 -22.30 21.21 -14.80
N PHE A 197 -21.98 19.93 -14.99
CA PHE A 197 -20.93 19.53 -15.93
C PHE A 197 -21.22 20.02 -17.35
N THR A 198 -22.42 19.75 -17.88
CA THR A 198 -22.82 20.11 -19.25
C THR A 198 -22.78 21.62 -19.47
N ARG A 199 -23.14 22.41 -18.45
CA ARG A 199 -23.08 23.88 -18.49
C ARG A 199 -21.65 24.44 -18.47
N LEU A 200 -20.72 23.77 -17.79
CA LEU A 200 -19.34 24.22 -17.63
C LEU A 200 -18.38 23.68 -18.70
N ALA A 201 -18.64 22.48 -19.23
CA ALA A 201 -17.82 21.80 -20.24
C ALA A 201 -18.09 22.35 -21.66
N VAL A 202 -17.97 23.67 -21.82
CA VAL A 202 -18.20 24.36 -23.08
C VAL A 202 -16.91 24.42 -23.90
N ILE A 203 -16.92 23.79 -25.07
CA ILE A 203 -15.85 23.86 -26.07
C ILE A 203 -16.32 24.82 -27.16
N THR A 204 -15.62 25.93 -27.31
CA THR A 204 -15.99 26.96 -28.30
C THR A 204 -15.23 26.75 -29.61
N GLY A 205 -15.80 27.25 -30.72
CA GLY A 205 -15.13 27.23 -32.03
C GLY A 205 -13.74 27.92 -32.00
N ILE A 206 -13.62 29.01 -31.23
CA ILE A 206 -12.35 29.75 -31.08
C ILE A 206 -11.27 28.88 -30.44
N MET A 207 -11.63 28.00 -29.50
CA MET A 207 -10.68 27.09 -28.84
C MET A 207 -10.09 26.05 -29.81
N VAL A 208 -10.79 25.72 -30.89
CA VAL A 208 -10.42 24.62 -31.80
C VAL A 208 -9.90 25.09 -33.16
N GLN A 209 -10.12 26.35 -33.53
CA GLN A 209 -9.73 26.90 -34.83
C GLN A 209 -8.24 27.23 -34.92
N ASP A 210 -7.69 27.93 -33.94
CA ASP A 210 -6.34 28.52 -34.04
C ASP A 210 -5.29 27.81 -33.16
N GLY A 211 -4.03 27.84 -33.58
CA GLY A 211 -2.88 27.27 -32.85
C GLY A 211 -2.49 25.87 -33.31
N THR A 212 -1.52 25.24 -32.65
CA THR A 212 -1.10 23.87 -32.98
C THR A 212 -2.09 22.83 -32.46
N ILE A 213 -2.19 21.67 -33.12
CA ILE A 213 -3.07 20.57 -32.66
C ILE A 213 -2.83 20.22 -31.19
N ASN A 214 -1.55 20.16 -30.76
CA ASN A 214 -1.20 19.86 -29.38
C ASN A 214 -1.77 20.90 -28.39
N HIS A 215 -1.66 22.19 -28.71
CA HIS A 215 -2.17 23.26 -27.86
C HIS A 215 -3.70 23.25 -27.78
N VAL A 216 -4.36 23.02 -28.91
CA VAL A 216 -5.83 22.94 -28.96
C VAL A 216 -6.37 21.75 -28.17
N VAL A 217 -5.75 20.57 -28.30
CA VAL A 217 -6.15 19.37 -27.56
C VAL A 217 -5.93 19.55 -26.06
N LEU A 218 -4.86 20.23 -25.66
CA LEU A 218 -4.60 20.56 -24.26
C LEU A 218 -5.71 21.47 -23.71
N ASN A 219 -6.09 22.53 -24.42
CA ASN A 219 -7.15 23.45 -24.02
C ASN A 219 -8.51 22.75 -23.86
N VAL A 220 -8.86 21.89 -24.83
CA VAL A 220 -10.11 21.11 -24.79
C VAL A 220 -10.10 20.14 -23.61
N THR A 221 -9.00 19.43 -23.41
CA THR A 221 -8.81 18.50 -22.28
C THR A 221 -8.94 19.23 -20.95
N GLU A 222 -8.31 20.39 -20.81
CA GLU A 222 -8.35 21.19 -19.59
C GLU A 222 -9.76 21.74 -19.30
N ALA A 223 -10.48 22.21 -20.33
CA ALA A 223 -11.86 22.66 -20.17
C ALA A 223 -12.78 21.53 -19.66
N ILE A 224 -12.68 20.34 -20.24
CA ILE A 224 -13.46 19.17 -19.79
C ILE A 224 -13.06 18.78 -18.36
N ARG A 225 -11.76 18.77 -18.05
CA ARG A 225 -11.26 18.38 -16.72
C ARG A 225 -11.70 19.37 -15.63
N ASN A 226 -11.61 20.66 -15.90
CA ASN A 226 -12.02 21.70 -14.94
C ASN A 226 -13.53 21.64 -14.68
N ALA A 227 -14.34 21.39 -15.71
CA ALA A 227 -15.77 21.16 -15.54
C ALA A 227 -16.06 19.89 -14.73
N ALA A 228 -15.35 18.79 -15.00
CA ALA A 228 -15.48 17.55 -14.25
C ALA A 228 -15.06 17.70 -12.77
N ASP A 229 -14.01 18.46 -12.50
CA ASP A 229 -13.53 18.76 -11.14
C ASP A 229 -14.53 19.56 -10.33
N ALA A 230 -15.25 20.49 -10.97
CA ALA A 230 -16.30 21.27 -10.34
C ALA A 230 -17.58 20.47 -10.09
N ALA A 231 -17.93 19.56 -11.00
CA ALA A 231 -19.23 18.90 -11.03
C ALA A 231 -19.25 17.47 -10.45
N ILE A 232 -18.08 16.80 -10.36
CA ILE A 232 -18.01 15.37 -10.06
C ILE A 232 -17.07 15.11 -8.87
N PRO A 233 -17.57 14.59 -7.75
CA PRO A 233 -16.73 14.34 -6.59
C PRO A 233 -15.82 13.15 -6.83
N LYS A 234 -14.51 13.33 -6.61
CA LYS A 234 -13.53 12.24 -6.72
C LYS A 234 -13.53 11.30 -5.51
N THR A 235 -12.93 10.12 -5.68
CA THR A 235 -12.60 9.20 -4.58
C THR A 235 -11.56 9.80 -3.65
N SER A 236 -11.55 9.38 -2.39
CA SER A 236 -10.53 9.82 -1.43
C SER A 236 -9.16 9.25 -1.81
N ASN A 237 -8.11 10.07 -1.68
CA ASN A 237 -6.72 9.65 -1.87
C ASN A 237 -6.28 8.57 -0.86
N PHE A 238 -6.96 8.49 0.29
CA PHE A 238 -6.64 7.51 1.31
C PHE A 238 -7.09 6.11 0.90
N SER A 239 -6.19 5.14 1.11
CA SER A 239 -6.52 3.72 1.03
C SER A 239 -7.80 3.45 1.82
N ARG A 240 -8.70 2.64 1.25
CA ARG A 240 -9.95 2.26 1.93
C ARG A 240 -9.55 1.68 3.28
N LYS A 241 -9.90 2.37 4.38
CA LYS A 241 -9.81 1.79 5.71
C LYS A 241 -10.50 0.44 5.63
N LEU A 242 -9.79 -0.63 6.05
CA LEU A 242 -10.42 -1.94 6.18
C LEU A 242 -11.67 -1.73 7.03
N CYS A 243 -12.84 -1.80 6.38
CA CYS A 243 -14.10 -1.69 7.09
C CYS A 243 -14.05 -2.81 8.12
N LYS A 244 -14.25 -2.46 9.39
CA LYS A 244 -14.33 -3.43 10.47
C LYS A 244 -15.81 -3.78 10.59
N PRO A 245 -16.33 -4.80 9.88
CA PRO A 245 -17.75 -5.16 9.94
C PRO A 245 -18.21 -5.52 11.36
N LEU A 246 -17.25 -5.73 12.27
CA LEU A 246 -17.41 -6.18 13.66
C LEU A 246 -17.57 -5.03 14.68
N TRP A 247 -17.74 -3.77 14.24
CA TRP A 247 -17.85 -2.61 15.13
C TRP A 247 -19.27 -2.05 15.15
N ASN A 248 -20.16 -2.68 15.93
CA ASN A 248 -21.43 -2.06 16.29
C ASN A 248 -21.22 -0.95 17.35
N SER A 249 -22.19 -0.05 17.47
CA SER A 249 -22.16 1.07 18.44
C SER A 249 -22.02 0.58 19.89
N ALA A 250 -22.65 -0.54 20.23
CA ALA A 250 -22.58 -1.16 21.55
C ALA A 250 -21.14 -1.57 21.94
N TYR A 251 -20.39 -2.19 21.02
CA TYR A 251 -19.00 -2.55 21.28
C TYR A 251 -18.10 -1.31 21.39
N GLN A 252 -18.35 -0.27 20.59
CA GLN A 252 -17.61 0.99 20.70
C GLN A 252 -17.77 1.63 22.08
N GLN A 253 -19.01 1.67 22.60
CA GLN A 253 -19.30 2.17 23.95
C GLN A 253 -18.62 1.33 25.04
N ALA A 254 -18.73 -0.01 24.97
CA ALA A 254 -18.09 -0.91 25.92
C ALA A 254 -16.56 -0.75 25.93
N LYS A 255 -15.95 -0.57 24.75
CA LYS A 255 -14.51 -0.31 24.61
C LYS A 255 -14.11 1.06 25.15
N LYS A 256 -14.92 2.10 24.95
CA LYS A 256 -14.70 3.44 25.52
C LYS A 256 -14.72 3.39 27.04
N GLU A 257 -15.69 2.68 27.63
CA GLU A 257 -15.77 2.51 29.09
C GLU A 257 -14.60 1.71 29.63
N GLN A 258 -14.19 0.62 28.96
CA GLN A 258 -12.99 -0.13 29.32
C GLN A 258 -11.75 0.77 29.37
N ARG A 259 -11.54 1.61 28.33
CA ARG A 259 -10.42 2.55 28.27
C ARG A 259 -10.47 3.60 29.38
N ARG A 260 -11.67 4.11 29.68
CA ARG A 260 -11.87 5.06 30.78
C ARG A 260 -11.48 4.46 32.12
N ARG A 261 -11.96 3.24 32.42
CA ARG A 261 -11.62 2.52 33.67
C ARG A 261 -10.14 2.17 33.75
N TRP A 262 -9.51 1.84 32.63
CA TRP A 262 -8.07 1.64 32.54
C TRP A 262 -7.30 2.91 32.91
N GLY A 263 -7.66 4.06 32.34
CA GLY A 263 -7.01 5.34 32.65
C GLY A 263 -7.14 5.73 34.13
N ILE A 264 -8.29 5.46 34.75
CA ILE A 264 -8.49 5.69 36.20
C ILE A 264 -7.60 4.77 37.03
N PHE A 265 -7.57 3.47 36.73
CA PHE A 265 -6.74 2.50 37.45
C PHE A 265 -5.25 2.82 37.33
N ARG A 266 -4.78 3.24 36.14
CA ARG A 266 -3.38 3.62 35.93
C ARG A 266 -2.96 4.84 36.76
N ARG A 267 -3.86 5.82 36.93
CA ARG A 267 -3.60 7.00 37.79
C ARG A 267 -3.73 6.68 39.28
N TYR A 268 -4.65 5.78 39.62
CA TYR A 268 -4.98 5.45 41.00
C TYR A 268 -5.11 3.92 41.16
N PRO A 269 -4.00 3.20 41.46
CA PRO A 269 -3.93 1.73 41.43
C PRO A 269 -4.55 1.06 42.67
N THR A 270 -5.77 1.46 43.03
CA THR A 270 -6.55 0.87 44.13
C THR A 270 -7.19 -0.45 43.71
N THR A 271 -7.50 -1.30 44.69
CA THR A 271 -8.17 -2.58 44.46
C THR A 271 -9.56 -2.38 43.82
N ASP A 272 -10.31 -1.35 44.22
CA ASP A 272 -11.63 -1.04 43.64
C ASP A 272 -11.54 -0.64 42.17
N ASN A 273 -10.55 0.19 41.82
CA ASN A 273 -10.31 0.58 40.43
C ASN A 273 -9.90 -0.61 39.57
N LEU A 274 -9.11 -1.53 40.12
CA LEU A 274 -8.76 -2.78 39.45
C LEU A 274 -9.99 -3.66 39.20
N ILE A 275 -10.88 -3.81 40.20
CA ILE A 275 -12.12 -4.57 40.06
C ILE A 275 -13.03 -3.93 39.01
N ALA A 276 -13.18 -2.60 39.03
CA ALA A 276 -13.97 -1.86 38.06
C ALA A 276 -13.43 -2.03 36.64
N PHE A 277 -12.10 -1.95 36.46
CA PHE A 277 -11.46 -2.22 35.18
C PHE A 277 -11.66 -3.66 34.71
N LYS A 278 -11.47 -4.66 35.59
CA LYS A 278 -11.69 -6.08 35.26
C LYS A 278 -13.13 -6.34 34.82
N ARG A 279 -14.13 -5.74 35.47
CA ARG A 279 -15.55 -5.81 35.09
C ARG A 279 -15.78 -5.20 33.71
N ALA A 280 -15.28 -3.98 33.45
CA ALA A 280 -15.42 -3.33 32.16
C ALA A 280 -14.73 -4.11 31.03
N LYS A 281 -13.54 -4.68 31.29
CA LYS A 281 -12.80 -5.55 30.36
C LYS A 281 -13.59 -6.82 30.03
N ALA A 282 -14.19 -7.47 31.02
CA ALA A 282 -15.02 -8.66 30.81
C ALA A 282 -16.28 -8.34 29.97
N LEU A 283 -16.94 -7.21 30.25
CA LEU A 283 -18.10 -6.75 29.49
C LEU A 283 -17.72 -6.46 28.02
N ALA A 284 -16.66 -5.69 27.78
CA ALA A 284 -16.17 -5.40 26.44
C ALA A 284 -15.83 -6.68 25.66
N ARG A 285 -15.23 -7.69 26.32
CA ARG A 285 -14.96 -9.00 25.72
C ARG A 285 -16.23 -9.75 25.35
N LYS A 286 -17.26 -9.74 26.21
CA LYS A 286 -18.57 -10.36 25.95
C LYS A 286 -19.24 -9.69 24.74
N THR A 287 -19.37 -8.37 24.76
CA THR A 287 -20.00 -7.59 23.68
C THR A 287 -19.27 -7.78 22.35
N ARG A 288 -17.93 -7.85 22.36
CA ARG A 288 -17.14 -8.15 21.16
C ARG A 288 -17.52 -9.49 20.54
N ARG A 289 -17.55 -10.56 21.36
CA ARG A 289 -17.90 -11.92 20.89
C ARG A 289 -19.32 -11.98 20.34
N GLN A 290 -20.26 -11.31 21.00
CA GLN A 290 -21.64 -11.21 20.55
C GLN A 290 -21.74 -10.48 19.20
N SER A 291 -21.12 -9.30 19.07
CA SER A 291 -21.12 -8.53 17.82
C SER A 291 -20.45 -9.31 16.67
N GLN A 292 -19.37 -10.04 16.96
CA GLN A 292 -18.73 -10.92 15.97
C GLN A 292 -19.69 -12.01 15.47
N ARG A 293 -20.41 -12.67 16.39
CA ARG A 293 -21.39 -13.70 16.05
C ARG A 293 -22.54 -13.13 15.22
N GLU A 294 -23.12 -12.01 15.63
CA GLU A 294 -24.23 -11.36 14.93
C GLU A 294 -23.82 -10.92 13.51
N SER A 295 -22.65 -10.29 13.38
CA SER A 295 -22.11 -9.89 12.08
C SER A 295 -21.87 -11.10 11.16
N TRP A 296 -21.37 -12.20 11.71
CA TRP A 296 -21.18 -13.43 10.94
C TRP A 296 -22.50 -14.03 10.47
N ILE A 297 -23.51 -14.09 11.35
CA ILE A 297 -24.86 -14.55 11.00
C ILE A 297 -25.42 -13.70 9.86
N GLN A 298 -25.38 -12.37 9.99
CA GLN A 298 -25.85 -11.45 8.94
C GLN A 298 -25.10 -11.63 7.62
N TYR A 299 -23.78 -11.83 7.68
CA TYR A 299 -22.98 -12.08 6.49
C TYR A 299 -23.39 -13.37 5.76
N VAL A 300 -23.57 -14.46 6.48
CA VAL A 300 -24.02 -15.73 5.90
C VAL A 300 -25.46 -15.64 5.39
N SER A 301 -26.36 -15.01 6.16
CA SER A 301 -27.76 -14.78 5.76
C SER A 301 -27.92 -13.90 4.52
N SER A 302 -26.91 -13.09 4.19
CA SER A 302 -26.90 -12.29 2.95
C SER A 302 -26.63 -13.11 1.68
N ILE A 303 -26.41 -14.43 1.79
CA ILE A 303 -26.30 -15.36 0.67
C ILE A 303 -27.68 -15.95 0.41
N THR A 304 -28.34 -15.46 -0.63
CA THR A 304 -29.68 -15.89 -1.05
C THR A 304 -29.64 -16.61 -2.40
N SER A 305 -30.75 -17.21 -2.82
CA SER A 305 -30.92 -17.83 -4.14
C SER A 305 -30.68 -16.88 -5.32
N SER A 306 -30.82 -15.56 -5.11
CA SER A 306 -30.57 -14.52 -6.12
C SER A 306 -29.09 -14.10 -6.21
N THR A 307 -28.20 -14.66 -5.40
CA THR A 307 -26.76 -14.32 -5.42
C THR A 307 -26.07 -15.00 -6.60
N THR A 308 -25.35 -14.24 -7.43
CA THR A 308 -24.64 -14.81 -8.58
C THR A 308 -23.49 -15.73 -8.15
N SER A 309 -23.12 -16.71 -8.99
CA SER A 309 -22.02 -17.64 -8.70
C SER A 309 -20.69 -16.91 -8.40
N GLN A 310 -20.42 -15.81 -9.11
CA GLN A 310 -19.24 -14.99 -8.88
C GLN A 310 -19.25 -14.34 -7.48
N GLN A 311 -20.40 -13.80 -7.06
CA GLN A 311 -20.55 -13.19 -5.74
C GLN A 311 -20.50 -14.23 -4.62
N LEU A 312 -21.11 -15.39 -4.83
CA LEU A 312 -21.07 -16.53 -3.90
C LEU A 312 -19.62 -16.98 -3.67
N TRP A 313 -18.89 -17.30 -4.73
CA TRP A 313 -17.49 -17.72 -4.61
C TRP A 313 -16.59 -16.65 -3.99
N ARG A 314 -16.87 -15.36 -4.25
CA ARG A 314 -16.19 -14.25 -3.58
C ARG A 314 -16.44 -14.26 -2.07
N LYS A 315 -17.69 -14.49 -1.65
CA LYS A 315 -18.06 -14.56 -0.23
C LYS A 315 -17.46 -15.78 0.47
N VAL A 316 -17.45 -16.95 -0.18
CA VAL A 316 -16.83 -18.19 0.32
C VAL A 316 -15.32 -18.04 0.48
N LYS A 317 -14.63 -17.49 -0.54
CA LYS A 317 -13.19 -17.21 -0.44
C LYS A 317 -12.88 -16.25 0.70
N THR A 318 -13.68 -15.20 0.87
CA THR A 318 -13.57 -14.25 1.99
C THR A 318 -13.76 -14.93 3.35
N ALA A 319 -14.75 -15.82 3.48
CA ALA A 319 -15.01 -16.61 4.68
C ALA A 319 -13.82 -17.51 5.05
N ASN A 320 -13.19 -18.14 4.05
CA ASN A 320 -12.02 -19.00 4.23
C ASN A 320 -10.71 -18.22 4.41
N GLY A 321 -10.76 -16.89 4.48
CA GLY A 321 -9.56 -16.05 4.58
C GLY A 321 -8.69 -16.06 3.32
N LEU A 322 -9.22 -16.55 2.19
CA LEU A 322 -8.54 -16.59 0.90
C LEU A 322 -8.73 -15.24 0.20
N TYR A 323 -7.82 -14.32 0.49
CA TYR A 323 -7.81 -12.99 -0.10
C TYR A 323 -6.80 -12.92 -1.25
N ARG A 324 -7.16 -12.18 -2.31
CA ARG A 324 -6.16 -11.69 -3.26
C ARG A 324 -5.50 -10.49 -2.62
N ASP A 325 -4.34 -10.72 -2.04
CA ASP A 325 -3.52 -9.67 -1.47
C ASP A 325 -2.57 -9.14 -2.54
N PHE A 326 -2.63 -7.84 -2.80
CA PHE A 326 -1.68 -7.16 -3.68
C PHE A 326 -0.46 -6.80 -2.83
N SER A 327 0.69 -7.40 -3.15
CA SER A 327 1.99 -6.94 -2.66
C SER A 327 2.69 -6.16 -3.76
N ILE A 328 3.46 -5.14 -3.36
CA ILE A 328 4.37 -4.52 -4.31
C ILE A 328 5.45 -5.55 -4.65
N PRO A 329 5.62 -5.90 -5.93
CA PRO A 329 6.59 -6.90 -6.31
C PRO A 329 8.00 -6.37 -6.01
N ILE A 330 8.80 -7.21 -5.34
CA ILE A 330 10.25 -7.04 -5.26
C ILE A 330 10.79 -7.73 -6.48
N LEU A 331 11.56 -7.02 -7.30
CA LEU A 331 12.08 -7.60 -8.52
C LEU A 331 13.48 -8.17 -8.27
N GLU A 332 13.63 -9.47 -8.49
CA GLU A 332 14.91 -10.17 -8.43
C GLU A 332 15.36 -10.48 -9.87
N THR A 333 16.50 -9.92 -10.28
CA THR A 333 17.20 -10.32 -11.51
C THR A 333 18.37 -11.24 -11.13
N SER A 334 18.99 -11.89 -12.12
CA SER A 334 20.20 -12.71 -11.88
C SER A 334 21.38 -11.92 -11.29
N THR A 335 21.32 -10.59 -11.32
CA THR A 335 22.41 -9.69 -10.92
C THR A 335 22.07 -8.76 -9.76
N ALA A 336 20.79 -8.48 -9.49
CA ALA A 336 20.39 -7.48 -8.50
C ALA A 336 18.98 -7.68 -7.95
N ILE A 337 18.72 -7.09 -6.77
CA ILE A 337 17.41 -7.04 -6.13
C ILE A 337 16.95 -5.59 -6.09
N TYR A 338 15.82 -5.29 -6.73
CA TYR A 338 15.24 -3.95 -6.79
C TYR A 338 14.08 -3.82 -5.81
N LEU A 339 14.22 -2.89 -4.85
CA LEU A 339 13.23 -2.62 -3.79
C LEU A 339 12.51 -1.29 -3.97
N SER A 340 13.12 -0.33 -4.67
CA SER A 340 12.52 0.97 -4.98
C SER A 340 11.40 0.80 -6.01
N PRO A 341 10.18 1.31 -5.77
CA PRO A 341 9.09 1.26 -6.75
C PRO A 341 9.44 1.87 -8.10
N VAL A 342 10.26 2.94 -8.11
CA VAL A 342 10.70 3.60 -9.34
C VAL A 342 11.64 2.70 -10.13
N ASP A 343 12.61 2.09 -9.46
CA ASP A 343 13.57 1.19 -10.12
C ASP A 343 12.86 -0.06 -10.66
N VAL A 344 11.93 -0.63 -9.88
CA VAL A 344 11.10 -1.76 -10.34
C VAL A 344 10.30 -1.36 -11.59
N ALA A 345 9.67 -0.19 -11.60
CA ALA A 345 8.92 0.29 -12.77
C ALA A 345 9.84 0.48 -14.00
N ASN A 346 11.03 1.06 -13.81
CA ASN A 346 12.00 1.26 -14.88
C ASN A 346 12.48 -0.07 -15.48
N VAL A 347 12.81 -1.06 -14.64
CA VAL A 347 13.26 -2.38 -15.12
C VAL A 347 12.15 -3.12 -15.87
N ILE A 348 10.90 -3.04 -15.38
CA ILE A 348 9.74 -3.59 -16.10
C ILE A 348 9.57 -2.88 -17.46
N GLY A 349 9.65 -1.55 -17.48
CA GLY A 349 9.54 -0.75 -18.70
C GLY A 349 10.63 -1.10 -19.73
N GLN A 350 11.88 -1.22 -19.29
CA GLN A 350 13.01 -1.65 -20.13
C GLN A 350 12.80 -3.07 -20.68
N THR A 351 12.24 -3.97 -19.88
CA THR A 351 11.93 -5.35 -20.31
C THR A 351 10.83 -5.38 -21.37
N PHE A 352 9.76 -4.59 -21.20
CA PHE A 352 8.73 -4.48 -22.23
C PHE A 352 9.25 -3.82 -23.50
N ALA A 353 10.09 -2.80 -23.36
CA ALA A 353 10.76 -2.17 -24.49
C ALA A 353 11.64 -3.18 -25.22
N SER A 354 12.45 -3.97 -24.51
CA SER A 354 13.34 -4.97 -25.11
C SER A 354 12.59 -6.06 -25.85
N VAL A 355 11.51 -6.61 -25.28
CA VAL A 355 10.66 -7.62 -25.92
C VAL A 355 9.93 -7.06 -27.15
N SER A 356 9.63 -5.76 -27.16
CA SER A 356 8.94 -5.09 -28.27
C SER A 356 9.90 -4.57 -29.35
N ARG A 357 11.22 -4.81 -29.24
CA ARG A 357 12.18 -4.40 -30.27
C ARG A 357 11.99 -5.20 -31.54
N SER A 358 12.26 -4.57 -32.68
CA SER A 358 12.26 -5.26 -33.98
C SER A 358 13.25 -6.44 -34.01
N ASP A 359 14.35 -6.32 -33.26
CA ASP A 359 15.39 -7.35 -33.12
C ASP A 359 14.89 -8.63 -32.42
N SER A 360 13.77 -8.55 -31.70
CA SER A 360 13.17 -9.68 -30.98
C SER A 360 12.31 -10.58 -31.86
N TYR A 361 12.00 -10.16 -33.10
CA TYR A 361 11.28 -10.99 -34.05
C TYR A 361 12.16 -12.11 -34.62
N SER A 362 11.55 -13.18 -35.12
CA SER A 362 12.29 -14.25 -35.79
C SER A 362 13.03 -13.72 -37.04
N PRO A 363 14.20 -14.29 -37.39
CA PRO A 363 14.95 -13.85 -38.59
C PRO A 363 14.11 -13.87 -39.87
N ALA A 364 13.22 -14.86 -40.01
CA ALA A 364 12.30 -14.96 -41.15
C ALA A 364 11.28 -13.81 -41.21
N PHE A 365 10.74 -13.39 -40.06
CA PHE A 365 9.84 -12.25 -40.00
C PHE A 365 10.59 -10.94 -40.26
N GLN A 366 11.79 -10.76 -39.69
CA GLN A 366 12.60 -9.58 -39.94
C GLN A 366 12.93 -9.41 -41.43
N ALA A 367 13.33 -10.48 -42.13
CA ALA A 367 13.55 -10.45 -43.57
C ALA A 367 12.30 -10.03 -44.35
N THR A 368 11.12 -10.53 -43.94
CA THR A 368 9.84 -10.18 -44.56
C THR A 368 9.45 -8.72 -44.30
N LYS A 369 9.54 -8.27 -43.03
CA LYS A 369 9.29 -6.90 -42.60
C LYS A 369 10.16 -5.92 -43.37
N ASN A 370 11.48 -6.15 -43.37
CA ASN A 370 12.43 -5.30 -44.08
C ASN A 370 12.06 -5.23 -45.56
N ARG A 371 11.85 -6.37 -46.24
CA ARG A 371 11.47 -6.38 -47.67
C ARG A 371 10.21 -5.56 -47.96
N LEU A 372 9.19 -5.63 -47.10
CA LEU A 372 7.94 -4.88 -47.28
C LEU A 372 8.10 -3.39 -46.94
N GLU A 373 8.81 -3.05 -45.87
CA GLU A 373 9.06 -1.66 -45.45
C GLU A 373 9.96 -0.89 -46.42
N TRP A 374 10.77 -1.59 -47.23
CA TRP A 374 11.50 -1.00 -48.35
C TRP A 374 10.58 -0.44 -49.44
N THR A 375 9.33 -0.90 -49.52
CA THR A 375 8.35 -0.41 -50.48
C THR A 375 7.67 0.83 -49.92
N ASN A 376 7.97 2.00 -50.47
CA ASN A 376 7.40 3.25 -50.01
C ASN A 376 5.91 3.33 -50.36
N ILE A 377 5.04 3.39 -49.35
CA ILE A 377 3.59 3.45 -49.56
C ILE A 377 3.18 4.89 -49.88
N ASN A 378 2.55 5.09 -51.03
CA ASN A 378 2.01 6.40 -51.40
C ASN A 378 0.62 6.60 -50.80
N PHE A 379 0.54 7.37 -49.72
CA PHE A 379 -0.73 7.74 -49.07
C PHE A 379 -1.53 8.82 -49.83
N ARG A 380 -1.02 9.35 -50.95
CA ARG A 380 -1.73 10.33 -51.77
C ARG A 380 -2.69 9.63 -52.73
N CYS A 381 -3.92 9.39 -52.26
CA CYS A 381 -5.00 8.94 -53.12
C CYS A 381 -5.61 10.14 -53.86
N ARG A 382 -5.65 10.09 -55.20
CA ARG A 382 -6.34 11.10 -56.03
C ARG A 382 -7.83 10.79 -56.22
N GLN A 383 -8.27 9.60 -55.80
CA GLN A 383 -9.67 9.20 -55.90
C GLN A 383 -10.40 9.63 -54.61
N PRO A 384 -11.61 10.20 -54.73
CA PRO A 384 -12.45 10.48 -53.58
C PRO A 384 -13.00 9.17 -53.05
N LEU A 385 -12.34 8.62 -52.03
CA LEU A 385 -12.78 7.40 -51.37
C LEU A 385 -13.62 7.78 -50.16
N PRO A 386 -14.83 7.21 -49.96
CA PRO A 386 -15.73 7.62 -48.88
C PRO A 386 -15.11 7.56 -47.47
N TYR A 387 -14.19 6.62 -47.24
CA TYR A 387 -13.48 6.47 -45.96
C TYR A 387 -12.37 7.50 -45.72
N ASN A 388 -12.06 8.35 -46.72
CA ASN A 388 -11.10 9.45 -46.60
C ASN A 388 -11.79 10.81 -46.40
N CYS A 389 -13.13 10.86 -46.42
CA CYS A 389 -13.90 12.07 -46.17
C CYS A 389 -13.80 12.51 -44.70
N ASP A 390 -14.15 13.77 -44.44
CA ASP A 390 -14.32 14.28 -43.08
C ASP A 390 -15.42 13.49 -42.35
N PHE A 391 -15.21 13.27 -41.06
CA PHE A 391 -16.18 12.64 -40.17
C PHE A 391 -17.44 13.50 -40.02
N ASP A 392 -18.59 12.84 -39.91
CA ASP A 392 -19.86 13.49 -39.67
C ASP A 392 -20.34 13.38 -38.19
N MET A 393 -21.38 14.14 -37.85
CA MET A 393 -21.94 14.14 -36.49
C MET A 393 -22.61 12.80 -36.13
N CYS A 394 -23.18 12.10 -37.12
CA CYS A 394 -23.80 10.80 -36.90
C CYS A 394 -22.74 9.74 -36.55
N GLU A 395 -21.58 9.78 -37.19
CA GLU A 395 -20.42 8.95 -36.90
C GLU A 395 -19.87 9.22 -35.51
N LEU A 396 -19.70 10.49 -35.13
CA LEU A 396 -19.25 10.86 -33.79
C LEU A 396 -20.23 10.36 -32.72
N LYS A 397 -21.54 10.63 -32.87
CA LYS A 397 -22.57 10.18 -31.91
C LYS A 397 -22.64 8.66 -31.85
N ARG A 398 -22.56 7.99 -32.99
CA ARG A 398 -22.55 6.51 -33.06
C ARG A 398 -21.32 5.96 -32.34
N ALA A 399 -20.13 6.50 -32.59
CA ALA A 399 -18.90 6.09 -31.92
C ALA A 399 -19.02 6.24 -30.40
N LEU A 400 -19.47 7.40 -29.91
CA LEU A 400 -19.71 7.64 -28.49
C LEU A 400 -20.75 6.69 -27.88
N SER A 401 -21.84 6.40 -28.59
CA SER A 401 -22.90 5.50 -28.11
C SER A 401 -22.45 4.03 -28.02
N SER A 402 -21.58 3.59 -28.94
CA SER A 402 -21.06 2.22 -28.99
C SER A 402 -19.87 1.98 -28.06
N ALA A 403 -19.20 3.06 -27.62
CA ALA A 403 -18.01 2.95 -26.80
C ALA A 403 -18.35 2.50 -25.38
N HIS A 404 -17.68 1.44 -24.93
CA HIS A 404 -17.71 1.05 -23.52
C HIS A 404 -16.85 1.99 -22.68
N ASN A 405 -17.23 2.20 -21.42
CA ASN A 405 -16.39 2.93 -20.47
C ASN A 405 -15.13 2.14 -20.14
N THR A 406 -14.05 2.45 -20.86
CA THR A 406 -12.70 1.95 -20.58
C THR A 406 -11.94 2.90 -19.67
N SER A 407 -10.79 2.47 -19.16
CA SER A 407 -9.87 3.34 -18.41
C SER A 407 -9.41 4.50 -19.30
N PRO A 408 -9.46 5.75 -18.80
CA PRO A 408 -8.97 6.90 -19.56
C PRO A 408 -7.45 6.85 -19.72
N GLY A 409 -6.94 7.60 -20.71
CA GLY A 409 -5.52 7.81 -20.90
C GLY A 409 -4.90 8.73 -19.84
N PRO A 410 -3.64 9.15 -20.02
CA PRO A 410 -2.98 10.14 -19.16
C PRO A 410 -3.74 11.48 -19.05
N ASP A 411 -4.59 11.79 -20.03
CA ASP A 411 -5.45 12.98 -20.06
C ASP A 411 -6.61 12.93 -19.05
N GLY A 412 -6.97 11.73 -18.55
CA GLY A 412 -8.08 11.53 -17.63
C GLY A 412 -9.47 11.69 -18.27
N ILE A 413 -9.58 11.74 -19.59
CA ILE A 413 -10.84 11.92 -20.31
C ILE A 413 -11.49 10.56 -20.58
N SER A 414 -12.67 10.33 -20.01
CA SER A 414 -13.45 9.10 -20.24
C SER A 414 -14.54 9.30 -21.28
N TYR A 415 -14.97 8.21 -21.93
CA TYR A 415 -16.16 8.21 -22.78
C TYR A 415 -17.43 8.66 -22.06
N GLU A 416 -17.50 8.50 -20.74
CA GLU A 416 -18.61 9.00 -19.91
C GLU A 416 -18.66 10.54 -19.92
N LEU A 417 -17.51 11.22 -19.84
CA LEU A 417 -17.44 12.69 -19.89
C LEU A 417 -17.84 13.20 -21.28
N LEU A 418 -17.34 12.57 -22.34
CA LEU A 418 -17.63 12.98 -23.72
C LEU A 418 -19.12 12.83 -24.08
N ARG A 419 -19.79 11.79 -23.54
CA ARG A 419 -21.23 11.57 -23.76
C ARG A 419 -22.13 12.62 -23.11
N HIS A 420 -21.63 13.36 -22.13
CA HIS A 420 -22.37 14.43 -21.43
C HIS A 420 -21.97 15.84 -21.89
N LEU A 421 -21.24 15.97 -23.01
CA LEU A 421 -21.04 17.27 -23.65
C LEU A 421 -22.33 17.74 -24.34
N ASN A 422 -22.54 19.05 -24.36
CA ASN A 422 -23.65 19.63 -25.13
C ASN A 422 -23.37 19.56 -26.65
N GLU A 423 -24.40 19.80 -27.47
CA GLU A 423 -24.30 19.72 -28.93
C GLU A 423 -23.27 20.69 -29.51
N ASP A 424 -23.19 21.93 -29.01
CA ASP A 424 -22.21 22.93 -29.49
C ASP A 424 -20.76 22.49 -29.22
N SER A 425 -20.51 21.90 -28.06
CA SER A 425 -19.22 21.30 -27.70
C SER A 425 -18.89 20.11 -28.59
N LEU A 426 -19.89 19.26 -28.91
CA LEU A 426 -19.70 18.13 -29.83
C LEU A 426 -19.39 18.62 -31.26
N ILE A 427 -20.01 19.71 -31.72
CA ILE A 427 -19.70 20.33 -33.02
C ILE A 427 -18.25 20.80 -33.04
N SER A 428 -17.81 21.49 -31.99
CA SER A 428 -16.42 21.97 -31.87
C SER A 428 -15.43 20.81 -31.77
N LEU A 429 -15.78 19.73 -31.08
CA LEU A 429 -14.98 18.51 -31.00
C LEU A 429 -14.87 17.79 -32.36
N LEU A 430 -15.97 17.69 -33.11
CA LEU A 430 -15.99 17.14 -34.46
C LEU A 430 -15.08 17.95 -35.39
N TYR A 431 -15.16 19.28 -35.32
CA TYR A 431 -14.27 20.16 -36.07
C TYR A 431 -12.79 19.86 -35.76
N LEU A 432 -12.43 19.70 -34.48
CA LEU A 432 -11.08 19.33 -34.07
C LEU A 432 -10.65 17.97 -34.65
N PHE A 433 -11.50 16.94 -34.59
CA PHE A 433 -11.16 15.63 -35.18
C PHE A 433 -10.95 15.70 -36.69
N ASN A 434 -11.80 16.43 -37.42
CA ASN A 434 -11.62 16.67 -38.85
C ASN A 434 -10.38 17.50 -39.16
N ARG A 435 -9.99 18.38 -38.25
CA ARG A 435 -8.76 19.15 -38.37
C ARG A 435 -7.53 18.26 -38.19
N ILE A 436 -7.51 17.40 -37.17
CA ILE A 436 -6.46 16.37 -36.98
C ILE A 436 -6.36 15.47 -38.21
N TRP A 437 -7.50 15.02 -38.74
CA TRP A 437 -7.57 14.17 -39.94
C TRP A 437 -6.95 14.84 -41.18
N ARG A 438 -7.33 16.09 -41.46
CA ARG A 438 -6.87 16.85 -42.63
C ARG A 438 -5.42 17.31 -42.52
N GLU A 439 -4.99 17.76 -41.35
CA GLU A 439 -3.62 18.22 -41.11
C GLU A 439 -2.63 17.06 -40.99
N GLN A 440 -3.11 15.84 -40.73
CA GLN A 440 -2.28 14.65 -40.50
C GLN A 440 -1.29 14.81 -39.34
N VAL A 441 -1.61 15.70 -38.40
CA VAL A 441 -0.83 15.96 -37.19
C VAL A 441 -1.63 15.42 -36.01
N TYR A 442 -1.09 14.40 -35.36
CA TYR A 442 -1.71 13.77 -34.20
C TYR A 442 -1.14 14.35 -32.90
N PRO A 443 -1.96 14.50 -31.85
CA PRO A 443 -1.47 14.97 -30.55
C PRO A 443 -0.37 14.06 -30.01
N THR A 444 0.73 14.65 -29.54
CA THR A 444 1.86 13.89 -28.98
C THR A 444 1.44 13.11 -27.74
N GLN A 445 0.53 13.65 -26.93
CA GLN A 445 -0.03 12.99 -25.76
C GLN A 445 -0.74 11.67 -26.10
N TRP A 446 -1.29 11.52 -27.32
CA TRP A 446 -1.94 10.27 -27.75
C TRP A 446 -0.94 9.15 -28.05
N GLN A 447 0.35 9.46 -28.07
CA GLN A 447 1.43 8.47 -28.19
C GLN A 447 1.88 7.94 -26.82
N GLU A 448 1.38 8.51 -25.73
CA GLU A 448 1.68 8.10 -24.37
C GLU A 448 0.62 7.11 -23.85
N ALA A 449 1.06 6.11 -23.09
CA ALA A 449 0.17 5.14 -22.48
C ALA A 449 0.61 4.78 -21.06
N ILE A 450 -0.36 4.61 -20.17
CA ILE A 450 -0.13 4.07 -18.83
C ILE A 450 -0.14 2.55 -18.93
N VAL A 451 1.01 1.92 -18.67
CA VAL A 451 1.15 0.45 -18.65
C VAL A 451 1.01 -0.04 -17.22
N ILE A 452 0.05 -0.92 -16.97
CA ILE A 452 -0.18 -1.53 -15.66
C ILE A 452 0.17 -3.02 -15.76
N PRO A 453 1.35 -3.44 -15.28
CA PRO A 453 1.76 -4.84 -15.36
C PRO A 453 0.83 -5.74 -14.56
N ILE A 454 0.46 -6.88 -15.14
CA ILE A 454 -0.41 -7.88 -14.52
C ILE A 454 0.40 -9.14 -14.20
N LEU A 455 0.28 -9.62 -12.96
CA LEU A 455 0.92 -10.86 -12.54
C LEU A 455 0.23 -12.06 -13.20
N LYS A 456 1.02 -12.91 -13.85
CA LYS A 456 0.56 -14.20 -14.39
C LYS A 456 0.03 -15.10 -13.27
N PRO A 457 -1.04 -15.86 -13.52
CA PRO A 457 -1.51 -16.88 -12.59
C PRO A 457 -0.37 -17.82 -12.19
N GLU A 458 -0.29 -18.15 -10.90
CA GLU A 458 0.61 -19.18 -10.34
C GLU A 458 2.12 -18.90 -10.44
N LYS A 459 2.53 -17.75 -10.99
CA LYS A 459 3.94 -17.36 -11.04
C LYS A 459 4.35 -16.54 -9.82
N ILE A 460 5.62 -16.69 -9.43
CA ILE A 460 6.18 -15.98 -8.29
C ILE A 460 6.27 -14.48 -8.63
N PRO A 461 5.72 -13.57 -7.82
CA PRO A 461 5.67 -12.13 -8.10
C PRO A 461 7.02 -11.41 -8.16
N ARG A 462 8.13 -12.14 -8.13
CA ARG A 462 9.48 -11.59 -7.99
C ARG A 462 10.31 -11.63 -9.27
N THR A 463 9.86 -12.35 -10.28
CA THR A 463 10.62 -12.53 -11.52
C THR A 463 9.99 -11.78 -12.68
N LEU A 464 10.82 -11.25 -13.59
CA LEU A 464 10.34 -10.57 -14.80
C LEU A 464 9.48 -11.47 -15.70
N SER A 465 9.74 -12.78 -15.72
CA SER A 465 8.96 -13.76 -16.49
C SER A 465 7.55 -14.00 -15.95
N ALA A 466 7.25 -13.49 -14.76
CA ALA A 466 5.95 -13.57 -14.12
C ALA A 466 4.99 -12.44 -14.53
N ILE A 467 5.47 -11.44 -15.26
CA ILE A 467 4.71 -10.23 -15.56
C ILE A 467 4.22 -10.28 -17.02
N ASP A 468 2.94 -10.01 -17.23
CA ASP A 468 2.35 -9.69 -18.53
C ASP A 468 2.08 -8.18 -18.66
N ARG A 469 2.03 -7.71 -19.91
CA ARG A 469 1.68 -6.35 -20.28
C ARG A 469 0.21 -6.03 -20.03
#